data_AF-A0A8J5GM64-F1
#
_entry.id   AF-A0A8J5GM64-F1
#
_cell.length_a   1.000
_cell.length_b   1.000
_cell.length_c   1.000
_cell.angle_alpha   90.00
_cell.angle_beta   90.00
_cell.angle_gamma   90.00
#
_symmetry.space_group_name_H-M   'P 1'
#
loop_
_entity.id
_entity.type
_entity.pdbx_description
1 polymer ?
#
loop_
_entity_poly.entity_id
_entity_poly.type
_entity_poly.pdbx_seq_one_letter_code
_entity_poly.pdbx_strand_id
1 'polypeptide(L)'
;MELYRDCLEDTLHHPTLRSSSMSSTSSQFASPRKMGIYETNHQIGMWGNSLNADSSQNTASSAMVDGNVHHGGRLEDGPHTTARHSKKYDQEANKPAEKVLRRLAQNREAARKSRLRKKAYVQQLESSRVKLAQMEQELGRARQQGVYIGGNSGESTLGLSGSVNSGVTAFEMEYAHWVEEQNRQTNELRAALQAHVSDIELRMLVENGLNHYENLFRIKAIAGKSDVFYIMSGMWKTAAERFFLWIGGFRPSELLKVLLPQLDPLTEQQVLAVCNLQQSSAQAEDALSQGMDKLQQTLAESLASDASGSNGVANYMGQMVNAMGKLEAFVNFVNQADNLRQQALQQMYKILTVRQAARGLLALGDYCQRLRALSSLWTARPREPA
;
A
#
# COMPACT_ATOMS: atom_id res chain seq x y z
N MET A 1 16.24 -23.13 36.37
CA MET A 1 15.32 -22.73 35.27
C MET A 1 15.93 -21.51 34.59
N GLU A 2 17.13 -21.64 34.03
CA GLU A 2 18.05 -20.49 33.95
C GLU A 2 19.19 -20.69 32.93
N LEU A 3 18.93 -21.37 31.81
CA LEU A 3 19.94 -21.71 30.78
C LEU A 3 19.50 -21.34 29.35
N TYR A 4 18.58 -20.38 29.20
CA TYR A 4 18.08 -19.93 27.90
C TYR A 4 17.91 -18.40 27.84
N ARG A 5 18.93 -17.65 28.27
CA ARG A 5 19.01 -16.19 28.08
C ARG A 5 20.14 -15.78 27.12
N ASP A 6 21.24 -16.51 27.14
CA ASP A 6 22.53 -16.06 26.59
C ASP A 6 22.68 -16.22 25.05
N CYS A 7 21.57 -16.44 24.34
CA CYS A 7 21.52 -16.57 22.88
C CYS A 7 20.89 -15.32 22.20
N LEU A 8 20.74 -14.22 22.94
CA LEU A 8 20.03 -13.01 22.49
C LEU A 8 20.81 -11.68 22.62
N GLU A 9 21.96 -11.65 23.29
CA GLU A 9 22.72 -10.42 23.54
C GLU A 9 24.24 -10.60 23.35
N ASP A 10 24.73 -10.76 22.11
CA ASP A 10 26.14 -10.44 21.80
C ASP A 10 26.44 -10.22 20.30
N THR A 11 26.34 -8.97 19.80
CA THR A 11 26.87 -8.60 18.46
C THR A 11 27.19 -7.10 18.31
N LEU A 12 27.85 -6.47 19.29
CA LEU A 12 28.18 -5.03 19.24
C LEU A 12 29.63 -4.66 19.64
N HIS A 13 30.63 -5.41 19.17
CA HIS A 13 32.04 -4.97 19.24
C HIS A 13 32.83 -5.19 17.94
N HIS A 14 33.46 -4.10 17.46
CA HIS A 14 34.45 -4.10 16.39
C HIS A 14 35.77 -4.77 16.82
N PRO A 15 36.39 -5.60 15.97
CA PRO A 15 37.81 -5.91 16.03
C PRO A 15 38.62 -5.00 15.10
N THR A 16 39.76 -4.49 15.57
CA THR A 16 40.66 -3.61 14.81
C THR A 16 41.64 -4.41 13.92
N LEU A 17 42.11 -3.80 12.83
CA LEU A 17 43.11 -4.38 11.92
C LEU A 17 44.41 -4.81 12.64
N ARG A 18 44.94 -5.98 12.27
CA ARG A 18 46.39 -6.23 12.31
C ARG A 18 46.83 -7.13 11.15
N SER A 19 47.80 -6.66 10.38
CA SER A 19 48.36 -7.37 9.22
C SER A 19 49.47 -8.34 9.62
N SER A 20 49.52 -9.51 8.99
CA SER A 20 50.73 -10.34 8.92
C SER A 20 50.75 -11.09 7.59
N SER A 21 51.88 -11.04 6.90
CA SER A 21 52.07 -11.56 5.54
C SER A 21 53.18 -12.60 5.51
N MET A 22 52.98 -13.73 4.83
CA MET A 22 54.09 -14.41 4.13
C MET A 22 53.61 -15.42 3.06
N SER A 23 54.51 -15.64 2.10
CA SER A 23 54.61 -16.68 1.06
C SER A 23 54.33 -18.12 1.53
N SER A 24 53.98 -19.11 0.70
CA SER A 24 53.70 -19.20 -0.76
C SER A 24 52.96 -20.55 -1.05
N THR A 25 52.52 -20.93 -2.26
CA THR A 25 53.34 -21.55 -3.34
C THR A 25 52.45 -21.85 -4.57
N SER A 26 53.05 -21.93 -5.76
CA SER A 26 52.35 -22.15 -7.05
C SER A 26 52.11 -23.63 -7.39
N SER A 27 51.03 -23.91 -8.14
CA SER A 27 50.88 -25.11 -8.98
C SER A 27 50.07 -24.75 -10.24
N GLN A 28 50.29 -25.45 -11.37
CA GLN A 28 49.86 -25.00 -12.70
C GLN A 28 49.19 -26.10 -13.55
N PHE A 29 48.22 -25.65 -14.36
CA PHE A 29 47.67 -26.24 -15.59
C PHE A 29 47.17 -27.70 -15.64
N ALA A 30 45.84 -27.82 -15.85
CA ALA A 30 45.26 -28.68 -16.90
C ALA A 30 43.85 -28.16 -17.33
N SER A 31 43.53 -28.20 -18.62
CA SER A 31 42.22 -27.86 -19.23
C SER A 31 42.21 -28.36 -20.68
N PRO A 32 41.10 -28.84 -21.29
CA PRO A 32 40.25 -27.92 -22.08
C PRO A 32 38.76 -28.33 -22.37
N ARG A 33 37.96 -27.39 -22.94
CA ARG A 33 36.69 -27.57 -23.73
C ARG A 33 35.44 -28.09 -22.96
N LYS A 34 34.17 -27.73 -23.26
CA LYS A 34 33.44 -26.80 -24.20
C LYS A 34 31.95 -26.71 -23.71
N MET A 35 30.97 -25.90 -24.18
CA MET A 35 30.85 -24.80 -25.16
C MET A 35 29.55 -23.96 -24.95
N GLY A 36 29.65 -22.67 -24.57
CA GLY A 36 28.62 -21.63 -24.82
C GLY A 36 27.25 -21.78 -24.11
N ILE A 37 26.27 -20.89 -24.25
CA ILE A 37 26.16 -19.50 -24.83
C ILE A 37 25.06 -18.82 -23.96
N TYR A 38 25.18 -17.63 -23.34
CA TYR A 38 25.15 -16.30 -23.98
C TYR A 38 25.67 -15.16 -23.08
N GLU A 39 26.59 -14.38 -23.66
CA GLU A 39 26.76 -12.91 -23.60
C GLU A 39 26.34 -12.10 -22.36
N THR A 40 27.33 -11.78 -21.52
CA THR A 40 27.38 -10.48 -20.81
C THR A 40 27.99 -9.44 -21.77
N ASN A 41 27.30 -8.32 -22.02
CA ASN A 41 27.87 -7.21 -22.80
C ASN A 41 28.29 -6.04 -21.88
N HIS A 42 29.21 -5.20 -22.36
CA HIS A 42 30.11 -4.40 -21.51
C HIS A 42 30.00 -2.88 -21.67
N GLN A 43 30.42 -2.20 -20.59
CA GLN A 43 31.21 -0.96 -20.57
C GLN A 43 30.57 0.43 -20.81
N ILE A 44 31.17 1.37 -20.07
CA ILE A 44 31.30 2.82 -20.31
C ILE A 44 30.02 3.69 -20.12
N GLY A 45 30.11 4.85 -19.45
CA GLY A 45 31.30 5.37 -18.78
C GLY A 45 31.11 6.63 -17.94
N MET A 46 32.12 6.89 -17.11
CA MET A 46 32.30 8.10 -16.32
C MET A 46 32.54 9.32 -17.21
N TRP A 47 31.69 10.33 -17.13
CA TRP A 47 32.05 11.72 -17.47
C TRP A 47 31.32 12.69 -16.55
N GLY A 48 32.08 13.60 -15.95
CA GLY A 48 31.58 14.83 -15.37
C GLY A 48 32.47 15.96 -15.81
N ASN A 49 31.88 17.11 -16.17
CA ASN A 49 32.29 18.46 -15.75
C ASN A 49 31.64 19.54 -16.61
N SER A 50 31.17 20.59 -15.92
CA SER A 50 31.12 22.00 -16.32
C SER A 50 30.62 22.39 -17.73
N LEU A 51 29.64 23.31 -17.76
CA LEU A 51 29.89 24.67 -18.27
C LEU A 51 28.76 25.63 -17.84
N ASN A 52 29.18 26.78 -17.33
CA ASN A 52 28.49 28.08 -17.24
C ASN A 52 27.05 28.15 -16.71
N ALA A 53 26.92 28.78 -15.53
CA ALA A 53 25.81 29.69 -15.30
C ALA A 53 26.11 31.03 -16.00
N ASP A 54 25.10 31.67 -16.60
CA ASP A 54 25.01 33.14 -16.51
C ASP A 54 23.60 33.72 -16.76
N SER A 55 23.35 34.84 -16.09
CA SER A 55 22.47 35.99 -16.41
C SER A 55 21.08 35.83 -17.09
N SER A 56 20.05 35.76 -16.25
CA SER A 56 18.97 36.77 -16.15
C SER A 56 17.71 36.78 -17.08
N GLN A 57 16.68 37.51 -16.58
CA GLN A 57 15.49 38.07 -17.26
C GLN A 57 14.47 37.06 -17.85
N ASN A 58 13.27 36.89 -17.27
CA ASN A 58 12.06 37.76 -17.32
C ASN A 58 10.94 36.99 -18.09
N THR A 59 9.65 36.94 -17.72
CA THR A 59 8.89 37.48 -16.57
C THR A 59 7.73 36.51 -16.26
N ALA A 60 7.24 36.51 -15.01
CA ALA A 60 6.29 35.52 -14.51
C ALA A 60 4.80 35.78 -14.84
N SER A 61 4.03 34.68 -14.82
CA SER A 61 2.65 34.52 -14.33
C SER A 61 1.62 35.64 -14.51
N SER A 62 0.58 35.36 -15.29
CA SER A 62 -0.71 36.06 -15.17
C SER A 62 -1.49 35.58 -13.94
N ALA A 63 -1.81 36.48 -13.01
CA ALA A 63 -2.77 36.27 -11.94
C ALA A 63 -3.68 37.50 -11.83
N MET A 64 -5.00 37.29 -11.71
CA MET A 64 -5.97 38.38 -11.54
C MET A 64 -6.24 38.62 -10.05
N VAL A 65 -6.08 39.87 -9.59
CA VAL A 65 -6.65 40.39 -8.34
C VAL A 65 -7.30 41.74 -8.61
N ASP A 66 -8.33 42.04 -7.83
CA ASP A 66 -9.26 43.17 -7.93
C ASP A 66 -8.60 44.55 -7.79
N GLY A 67 -9.30 45.60 -8.24
CA GLY A 67 -8.79 46.97 -8.29
C GLY A 67 -9.36 47.90 -7.21
N ASN A 68 -8.54 48.83 -6.73
CA ASN A 68 -8.98 50.01 -5.99
C ASN A 68 -8.16 51.25 -6.43
N VAL A 69 -8.79 52.43 -6.53
CA VAL A 69 -8.22 53.59 -7.26
C VAL A 69 -8.18 54.86 -6.41
N HIS A 70 -6.97 55.20 -5.95
CA HIS A 70 -6.59 56.38 -5.18
C HIS A 70 -5.08 56.62 -5.44
N HIS A 71 -4.53 57.81 -5.74
CA HIS A 71 -5.03 59.17 -5.99
C HIS A 71 -4.15 59.79 -7.12
N GLY A 72 -4.52 60.93 -7.73
CA GLY A 72 -3.58 61.65 -8.61
C GLY A 72 -4.16 62.65 -9.62
N GLY A 73 -4.77 63.74 -9.16
CA GLY A 73 -5.13 64.88 -10.02
C GLY A 73 -4.07 65.99 -9.94
N ARG A 74 -3.23 66.14 -10.97
CA ARG A 74 -2.25 67.24 -11.08
C ARG A 74 -2.90 68.47 -11.75
N LEU A 75 -2.83 69.63 -11.10
CA LEU A 75 -3.20 70.92 -11.70
C LEU A 75 -2.01 71.49 -12.50
N GLU A 76 -2.33 72.35 -13.47
CA GLU A 76 -1.39 73.21 -14.19
C GLU A 76 -1.87 74.66 -14.06
N ASP A 77 -0.95 75.61 -13.92
CA ASP A 77 -1.23 77.04 -14.05
C ASP A 77 -1.09 77.48 -15.53
N GLY A 78 -1.85 78.51 -15.92
CA GLY A 78 -1.75 79.14 -17.24
C GLY A 78 -0.96 80.46 -17.21
N PRO A 79 -1.27 81.44 -18.10
CA PRO A 79 -2.16 81.38 -19.27
C PRO A 79 -1.62 82.10 -20.54
N HIS A 80 -2.45 82.14 -21.60
CA HIS A 80 -2.69 83.25 -22.56
C HIS A 80 -2.61 82.95 -24.08
N THR A 81 -3.70 83.32 -24.79
CA THR A 81 -3.82 83.86 -26.17
C THR A 81 -3.19 83.10 -27.36
N THR A 82 -3.84 82.97 -28.53
CA THR A 82 -4.45 84.06 -29.33
C THR A 82 -5.46 83.52 -30.37
N ALA A 83 -6.54 84.26 -30.67
CA ALA A 83 -7.46 84.26 -31.86
C ALA A 83 -7.75 82.94 -32.66
N ARG A 84 -8.96 82.67 -33.20
CA ARG A 84 -9.70 83.54 -34.15
C ARG A 84 -11.06 82.93 -34.61
N HIS A 85 -12.18 83.62 -34.37
CA HIS A 85 -13.55 83.38 -34.94
C HIS A 85 -14.17 81.96 -34.71
N SER A 86 -15.47 81.68 -34.90
CA SER A 86 -16.66 82.51 -35.18
C SER A 86 -17.87 82.01 -34.37
N LYS A 87 -18.94 82.81 -34.26
CA LYS A 87 -20.15 82.46 -33.50
C LYS A 87 -21.07 81.47 -34.27
N LYS A 88 -21.56 80.45 -33.58
CA LYS A 88 -22.96 79.98 -33.69
C LYS A 88 -23.48 79.64 -32.30
N TYR A 89 -24.76 79.95 -32.05
CA TYR A 89 -25.42 79.84 -30.75
C TYR A 89 -26.01 78.43 -30.49
N ASP A 90 -26.41 78.21 -29.24
CA ASP A 90 -27.36 77.18 -28.78
C ASP A 90 -26.98 75.70 -28.97
N GLN A 91 -25.94 75.26 -28.27
CA GLN A 91 -25.76 73.83 -27.96
C GLN A 91 -25.09 73.49 -26.61
N GLU A 92 -24.84 74.47 -25.73
CA GLU A 92 -24.05 74.25 -24.51
C GLU A 92 -24.87 73.69 -23.33
N ALA A 93 -26.11 74.15 -23.13
CA ALA A 93 -26.94 73.82 -21.97
C ALA A 93 -27.34 72.34 -21.85
N ASN A 94 -27.48 71.63 -22.97
CA ASN A 94 -27.95 70.24 -22.99
C ASN A 94 -26.83 69.19 -22.82
N LYS A 95 -25.55 69.55 -22.99
CA LYS A 95 -24.40 68.64 -22.87
C LYS A 95 -24.37 67.84 -21.54
N PRO A 96 -24.61 68.44 -20.34
CA PRO A 96 -24.68 67.66 -19.10
C PRO A 96 -25.92 66.76 -19.02
N ALA A 97 -27.09 67.25 -19.43
CA ALA A 97 -28.34 66.48 -19.40
C ALA A 97 -28.28 65.25 -20.29
N GLU A 98 -27.75 65.38 -21.51
CA GLU A 98 -27.56 64.28 -22.44
C GLU A 98 -26.58 63.23 -21.89
N LYS A 99 -25.47 63.67 -21.27
CA LYS A 99 -24.50 62.80 -20.60
C LYS A 99 -25.11 62.02 -19.42
N VAL A 100 -26.05 62.62 -18.70
CA VAL A 100 -26.84 61.95 -17.64
C VAL A 100 -27.81 60.93 -18.24
N LEU A 101 -28.53 61.27 -19.33
CA LEU A 101 -29.43 60.34 -20.03
C LEU A 101 -28.69 59.11 -20.58
N ARG A 102 -27.53 59.29 -21.22
CA ARG A 102 -26.67 58.17 -21.67
C ARG A 102 -26.23 57.28 -20.51
N ARG A 103 -25.83 57.85 -19.37
CA ARG A 103 -25.47 57.10 -18.15
C ARG A 103 -26.65 56.32 -17.58
N LEU A 104 -27.85 56.89 -17.56
CA LEU A 104 -29.07 56.21 -17.12
C LEU A 104 -29.46 55.05 -18.05
N ALA A 105 -29.28 55.19 -19.36
CA ALA A 105 -29.47 54.11 -20.32
C ALA A 105 -28.47 52.96 -20.09
N GLN A 106 -27.18 53.28 -19.98
CA GLN A 106 -26.12 52.30 -19.67
C GLN A 106 -26.36 51.58 -18.33
N ASN A 107 -26.80 52.29 -17.29
CA ASN A 107 -27.13 51.68 -16.00
C ASN A 107 -28.34 50.73 -16.10
N ARG A 108 -29.40 51.11 -16.83
CA ARG A 108 -30.56 50.25 -17.10
C ARG A 108 -30.17 48.98 -17.86
N GLU A 109 -29.26 49.07 -18.83
CA GLU A 109 -28.71 47.90 -19.52
C GLU A 109 -27.82 47.03 -18.63
N ALA A 110 -26.92 47.64 -17.85
CA ALA A 110 -26.07 46.92 -16.91
C ALA A 110 -26.91 46.16 -15.87
N ALA A 111 -27.98 46.79 -15.36
CA ALA A 111 -28.94 46.16 -14.46
C ALA A 111 -29.68 44.98 -15.13
N ARG A 112 -30.11 45.11 -16.39
CA ARG A 112 -30.70 44.00 -17.16
C ARG A 112 -29.70 42.85 -17.36
N LYS A 113 -28.48 43.15 -17.81
CA LYS A 113 -27.39 42.17 -18.03
C LYS A 113 -26.99 41.48 -16.71
N SER A 114 -26.95 42.20 -15.59
CA SER A 114 -26.71 41.65 -14.25
C SER A 114 -27.83 40.72 -13.77
N ARG A 115 -29.11 41.15 -13.90
CA ARG A 115 -30.27 40.32 -13.59
C ARG A 115 -30.31 39.03 -14.42
N LEU A 116 -29.97 39.09 -15.70
CA LEU A 116 -29.93 37.92 -16.58
C LEU A 116 -28.84 36.92 -16.16
N ARG A 117 -27.62 37.39 -15.86
CA ARG A 117 -26.53 36.54 -15.33
C ARG A 117 -26.92 35.90 -14.00
N LYS A 118 -27.51 36.66 -13.07
CA LYS A 118 -27.99 36.12 -11.79
C LYS A 118 -29.09 35.07 -11.98
N LYS A 119 -30.03 35.28 -12.91
CA LYS A 119 -31.07 34.28 -13.22
C LYS A 119 -30.46 32.98 -13.78
N ALA A 120 -29.53 33.08 -14.71
CA ALA A 120 -28.84 31.91 -15.28
C ALA A 120 -28.04 31.13 -14.21
N TYR A 121 -27.36 31.84 -13.30
CA TYR A 121 -26.63 31.22 -12.20
C TYR A 121 -27.56 30.53 -11.19
N VAL A 122 -28.70 31.14 -10.83
CA VAL A 122 -29.71 30.49 -9.97
C VAL A 122 -30.28 29.24 -10.64
N GLN A 123 -30.62 29.30 -11.93
CA GLN A 123 -31.08 28.13 -12.68
C GLN A 123 -30.01 27.02 -12.75
N GLN A 124 -28.72 27.39 -12.82
CA GLN A 124 -27.62 26.42 -12.74
C GLN A 124 -27.55 25.76 -11.34
N LEU A 125 -27.67 26.53 -10.25
CA LEU A 125 -27.73 26.01 -8.88
C LEU A 125 -28.96 25.12 -8.62
N GLU A 126 -30.11 25.45 -9.19
CA GLU A 126 -31.31 24.61 -9.13
C GLU A 126 -31.07 23.28 -9.83
N SER A 127 -30.46 23.30 -11.02
CA SER A 127 -30.13 22.09 -11.78
C SER A 127 -29.08 21.20 -11.07
N SER A 128 -28.06 21.80 -10.45
CA SER A 128 -27.06 21.04 -9.70
C SER A 128 -27.64 20.46 -8.41
N ARG A 129 -28.52 21.17 -7.70
CA ARG A 129 -29.22 20.66 -6.51
C ARG A 129 -30.07 19.43 -6.84
N VAL A 130 -30.81 19.46 -7.96
CA VAL A 130 -31.62 18.30 -8.42
C VAL A 130 -30.72 17.11 -8.77
N LYS A 131 -29.61 17.33 -9.48
CA LYS A 131 -28.64 16.26 -9.78
C LYS A 131 -28.00 15.69 -8.52
N LEU A 132 -27.69 16.52 -7.52
CA LEU A 132 -27.12 16.08 -6.24
C LEU A 132 -28.10 15.17 -5.49
N ALA A 133 -29.37 15.59 -5.35
CA ALA A 133 -30.43 14.78 -4.75
C ALA A 133 -30.68 13.44 -5.48
N GLN A 134 -30.54 13.41 -6.82
CA GLN A 134 -30.60 12.16 -7.58
C GLN A 134 -29.42 11.22 -7.21
N MET A 135 -28.19 11.73 -7.17
CA MET A 135 -27.01 10.94 -6.82
C MET A 135 -27.07 10.44 -5.36
N GLU A 136 -27.60 11.24 -4.44
CA GLU A 136 -27.88 10.81 -3.05
C GLU A 136 -28.91 9.68 -3.00
N GLN A 137 -29.97 9.75 -3.80
CA GLN A 137 -30.97 8.68 -3.87
C GLN A 137 -30.38 7.40 -4.49
N GLU A 138 -29.54 7.51 -5.52
CA GLU A 138 -28.85 6.38 -6.16
C GLU A 138 -27.84 5.72 -5.20
N LEU A 139 -27.07 6.51 -4.45
CA LEU A 139 -26.23 6.02 -3.34
C LEU A 139 -27.06 5.32 -2.25
N GLY A 140 -28.25 5.85 -1.92
CA GLY A 140 -29.18 5.23 -0.99
C GLY A 140 -29.64 3.84 -1.45
N ARG A 141 -30.05 3.71 -2.73
CA ARG A 141 -30.43 2.44 -3.34
C ARG A 141 -29.27 1.45 -3.39
N ALA A 142 -28.07 1.89 -3.78
CA ALA A 142 -26.88 1.04 -3.84
C ALA A 142 -26.47 0.50 -2.45
N ARG A 143 -26.53 1.34 -1.41
CA ARG A 143 -26.32 0.91 -0.01
C ARG A 143 -27.34 -0.12 0.43
N GLN A 144 -28.62 0.07 0.12
CA GLN A 144 -29.67 -0.91 0.43
C GLN A 144 -29.44 -2.25 -0.29
N GLN A 145 -29.05 -2.24 -1.57
CA GLN A 145 -28.72 -3.46 -2.31
C GLN A 145 -27.53 -4.22 -1.71
N GLY A 146 -26.51 -3.51 -1.20
CA GLY A 146 -25.40 -4.13 -0.46
C GLY A 146 -25.83 -4.82 0.84
N VAL A 147 -26.76 -4.21 1.60
CA VAL A 147 -27.25 -4.75 2.88
C VAL A 147 -28.02 -6.06 2.70
N TYR A 148 -28.73 -6.27 1.59
CA TYR A 148 -29.46 -7.52 1.33
C TYR A 148 -28.58 -8.71 0.91
N ILE A 149 -27.30 -8.49 0.62
CA ILE A 149 -26.32 -9.56 0.31
C ILE A 149 -25.33 -9.76 1.48
N GLY A 150 -25.02 -8.70 2.24
CA GLY A 150 -24.14 -8.72 3.41
C GLY A 150 -24.75 -9.36 4.67
N GLY A 151 -25.18 -10.62 4.57
CA GLY A 151 -25.74 -11.38 5.69
C GLY A 151 -24.71 -11.74 6.76
N ASN A 152 -24.67 -10.95 7.83
CA ASN A 152 -24.11 -11.30 9.14
C ASN A 152 -22.57 -11.45 9.25
N SER A 153 -21.82 -10.37 8.97
CA SER A 153 -20.53 -10.11 9.63
C SER A 153 -20.43 -8.66 10.08
N GLY A 154 -20.03 -8.44 11.34
CA GLY A 154 -20.23 -7.19 12.06
C GLY A 154 -19.01 -6.26 12.14
N GLU A 155 -18.49 -5.79 11.01
CA GLU A 155 -17.48 -4.73 10.98
C GLU A 155 -17.74 -3.72 9.85
N SER A 156 -17.55 -2.43 10.12
CA SER A 156 -17.97 -1.35 9.21
C SER A 156 -16.97 -1.16 8.06
N THR A 157 -17.16 -1.89 6.96
CA THR A 157 -16.38 -1.72 5.74
C THR A 157 -16.47 -0.29 5.21
N LEU A 158 -15.34 0.43 5.22
CA LEU A 158 -15.24 1.76 4.60
C LEU A 158 -15.58 1.66 3.11
N GLY A 159 -16.39 2.61 2.64
CA GLY A 159 -17.18 2.42 1.42
C GLY A 159 -16.36 2.47 0.12
N LEU A 160 -16.04 1.30 -0.44
CA LEU A 160 -15.65 1.14 -1.84
C LEU A 160 -16.43 -0.01 -2.51
N SER A 161 -17.76 0.07 -2.48
CA SER A 161 -18.63 -0.88 -3.18
C SER A 161 -18.66 -0.58 -4.68
N GLY A 162 -17.69 -1.15 -5.41
CA GLY A 162 -17.59 -1.06 -6.86
C GLY A 162 -17.02 -2.35 -7.44
N SER A 163 -17.90 -3.19 -8.00
CA SER A 163 -17.63 -4.57 -8.44
C SER A 163 -17.10 -5.48 -7.32
N VAL A 164 -17.92 -6.43 -6.84
CA VAL A 164 -17.44 -7.47 -5.93
C VAL A 164 -16.34 -8.27 -6.65
N ASN A 165 -15.09 -8.14 -6.19
CA ASN A 165 -13.95 -8.83 -6.78
C ASN A 165 -14.15 -10.34 -6.59
N SER A 166 -14.56 -11.03 -7.66
CA SER A 166 -14.97 -12.45 -7.58
C SER A 166 -13.89 -13.37 -6.99
N GLY A 167 -12.60 -13.04 -7.18
CA GLY A 167 -11.48 -13.77 -6.56
C GLY A 167 -11.30 -13.49 -5.06
N VAL A 168 -11.69 -12.31 -4.57
CA VAL A 168 -11.67 -11.98 -3.13
C VAL A 168 -12.77 -12.76 -2.41
N THR A 169 -14.01 -12.74 -2.92
CA THR A 169 -15.12 -13.46 -2.27
C THR A 169 -14.99 -14.99 -2.40
N ALA A 170 -14.42 -15.50 -3.50
CA ALA A 170 -14.03 -16.91 -3.57
C ALA A 170 -13.01 -17.28 -2.47
N PHE A 171 -11.97 -16.45 -2.30
CA PHE A 171 -10.96 -16.64 -1.27
C PHE A 171 -11.52 -16.48 0.16
N GLU A 172 -12.47 -15.58 0.41
CA GLU A 172 -13.15 -15.45 1.71
C GLU A 172 -13.88 -16.75 2.09
N MET A 173 -14.57 -17.38 1.14
CA MET A 173 -15.24 -18.67 1.35
C MET A 173 -14.24 -19.83 1.54
N GLU A 174 -13.20 -19.91 0.68
CA GLU A 174 -12.15 -20.93 0.82
C GLU A 174 -11.36 -20.77 2.13
N TYR A 175 -11.13 -19.53 2.60
CA TYR A 175 -10.45 -19.26 3.85
C TYR A 175 -11.32 -19.55 5.08
N ALA A 176 -12.63 -19.30 5.04
CA ALA A 176 -13.54 -19.69 6.10
C ALA A 176 -13.52 -21.21 6.32
N HIS A 177 -13.69 -21.99 5.24
CA HIS A 177 -13.56 -23.45 5.27
C HIS A 177 -12.16 -23.91 5.72
N TRP A 178 -11.10 -23.21 5.31
CA TRP A 178 -9.74 -23.48 5.79
C TRP A 178 -9.63 -23.31 7.32
N VAL A 179 -10.23 -22.27 7.89
CA VAL A 179 -10.24 -22.04 9.35
C VAL A 179 -11.01 -23.13 10.09
N GLU A 180 -12.13 -23.60 9.55
CA GLU A 180 -12.91 -24.71 10.12
C GLU A 180 -12.10 -26.02 10.12
N GLU A 181 -11.47 -26.37 9.01
CA GLU A 181 -10.62 -27.55 8.89
C GLU A 181 -9.35 -27.46 9.75
N GLN A 182 -8.71 -26.29 9.87
CA GLN A 182 -7.61 -26.07 10.81
C GLN A 182 -8.05 -26.36 12.25
N ASN A 183 -9.24 -25.90 12.65
CA ASN A 183 -9.77 -26.19 13.99
C ASN A 183 -10.05 -27.69 14.17
N ARG A 184 -10.58 -28.37 13.14
CA ARG A 184 -10.82 -29.82 13.14
C ARG A 184 -9.51 -30.61 13.31
N GLN A 185 -8.49 -30.32 12.50
CA GLN A 185 -7.17 -30.95 12.57
C GLN A 185 -6.47 -30.67 13.91
N THR A 186 -6.59 -29.46 14.45
CA THR A 186 -6.02 -29.10 15.76
C THR A 186 -6.63 -29.96 16.89
N ASN A 187 -7.94 -30.22 16.83
CA ASN A 187 -8.62 -31.10 17.78
C ASN A 187 -8.26 -32.58 17.59
N GLU A 188 -8.17 -33.05 16.34
CA GLU A 188 -7.74 -34.41 16.00
C GLU A 188 -6.31 -34.70 16.48
N LEU A 189 -5.38 -33.78 16.23
CA LEU A 189 -3.99 -33.89 16.66
C LEU A 189 -3.84 -33.86 18.19
N ARG A 190 -4.66 -33.07 18.89
CA ARG A 190 -4.75 -33.09 20.36
C ARG A 190 -5.23 -34.45 20.88
N ALA A 191 -6.31 -34.98 20.31
CA ALA A 191 -6.84 -36.28 20.70
C ALA A 191 -5.84 -37.41 20.45
N ALA A 192 -5.16 -37.40 19.30
CA ALA A 192 -4.11 -38.36 18.94
C ALA A 192 -2.92 -38.32 19.93
N LEU A 193 -2.46 -37.13 20.31
CA LEU A 193 -1.40 -36.96 21.31
C LEU A 193 -1.83 -37.41 22.71
N GLN A 194 -3.09 -37.18 23.11
CA GLN A 194 -3.64 -37.64 24.39
C GLN A 194 -3.85 -39.17 24.42
N ALA A 195 -4.33 -39.77 23.34
CA ALA A 195 -4.53 -41.21 23.20
C ALA A 195 -3.22 -42.00 22.99
N HIS A 196 -2.08 -41.30 22.86
CA HIS A 196 -0.75 -41.91 22.65
C HIS A 196 -0.69 -42.83 21.41
N VAL A 197 -1.34 -42.43 20.31
CA VAL A 197 -1.37 -43.19 19.03
C VAL A 197 0.03 -43.46 18.48
N SER A 198 0.13 -44.36 17.49
CA SER A 198 1.42 -44.74 16.89
C SER A 198 2.09 -43.58 16.14
N ASP A 199 3.42 -43.66 16.00
CA ASP A 199 4.19 -42.70 15.18
C ASP A 199 3.80 -42.74 13.69
N ILE A 200 3.11 -43.79 13.22
CA ILE A 200 2.59 -43.89 11.84
C ILE A 200 1.32 -43.06 11.70
N GLU A 201 0.36 -43.22 12.60
CA GLU A 201 -0.87 -42.42 12.64
C GLU A 201 -0.55 -40.94 12.85
N LEU A 202 0.34 -40.63 13.79
CA LEU A 202 0.75 -39.26 14.07
C LEU A 202 1.51 -38.62 12.90
N ARG A 203 2.26 -39.42 12.12
CA ARG A 203 2.92 -38.95 10.90
C ARG A 203 1.90 -38.52 9.85
N MET A 204 0.87 -39.32 9.61
CA MET A 204 -0.20 -38.97 8.65
C MET A 204 -0.91 -37.67 9.07
N LEU A 205 -1.15 -37.47 10.37
CA LEU A 205 -1.74 -36.21 10.87
C LEU A 205 -0.80 -35.00 10.71
N VAL A 206 0.50 -35.16 10.96
CA VAL A 206 1.50 -34.09 10.75
C VAL A 206 1.63 -33.74 9.27
N GLU A 207 1.70 -34.73 8.39
CA GLU A 207 1.83 -34.52 6.94
C GLU A 207 0.54 -33.89 6.36
N ASN A 208 -0.65 -34.29 6.82
CA ASN A 208 -1.92 -33.62 6.51
C ASN A 208 -1.93 -32.15 6.98
N GLY A 209 -1.42 -31.86 8.19
CA GLY A 209 -1.29 -30.50 8.70
C GLY A 209 -0.35 -29.62 7.87
N LEU A 210 0.79 -30.16 7.42
CA LEU A 210 1.71 -29.44 6.52
C LEU A 210 1.06 -29.16 5.16
N ASN A 211 0.38 -30.15 4.57
CA ASN A 211 -0.38 -30.00 3.32
C ASN A 211 -1.52 -28.97 3.46
N HIS A 212 -2.12 -28.87 4.65
CA HIS A 212 -3.16 -27.88 4.93
C HIS A 212 -2.61 -26.44 4.93
N TYR A 213 -1.41 -26.20 5.48
CA TYR A 213 -0.72 -24.90 5.35
C TYR A 213 -0.26 -24.61 3.92
N GLU A 214 0.20 -25.61 3.17
CA GLU A 214 0.50 -25.45 1.74
C GLU A 214 -0.73 -25.02 0.94
N ASN A 215 -1.91 -25.60 1.23
CA ASN A 215 -3.16 -25.15 0.62
C ASN A 215 -3.50 -23.69 0.96
N LEU A 216 -3.20 -23.20 2.17
CA LEU A 216 -3.38 -21.77 2.51
C LEU A 216 -2.56 -20.87 1.58
N PHE A 217 -1.28 -21.19 1.39
CA PHE A 217 -0.40 -20.42 0.50
C PHE A 217 -0.87 -20.50 -0.95
N ARG A 218 -1.34 -21.67 -1.41
CA ARG A 218 -1.95 -21.85 -2.74
C ARG A 218 -3.16 -20.93 -2.96
N ILE A 219 -4.12 -20.89 -2.03
CA ILE A 219 -5.32 -20.05 -2.19
C ILE A 219 -4.99 -18.55 -2.07
N LYS A 220 -4.03 -18.18 -1.22
CA LYS A 220 -3.51 -16.79 -1.13
C LYS A 220 -2.82 -16.34 -2.42
N ALA A 221 -2.05 -17.21 -3.07
CA ALA A 221 -1.39 -16.89 -4.35
C ALA A 221 -2.38 -16.72 -5.52
N ILE A 222 -3.56 -17.38 -5.45
CA ILE A 222 -4.67 -17.16 -6.40
C ILE A 222 -5.35 -15.81 -6.10
N ALA A 223 -5.68 -15.56 -4.83
CA ALA A 223 -6.33 -14.32 -4.40
C ALA A 223 -5.47 -13.08 -4.67
N GLY A 224 -4.16 -13.14 -4.40
CA GLY A 224 -3.22 -12.04 -4.63
C GLY A 224 -3.12 -11.60 -6.10
N LYS A 225 -3.36 -12.50 -7.06
CA LYS A 225 -3.47 -12.15 -8.49
C LYS A 225 -4.74 -11.37 -8.83
N SER A 226 -5.75 -11.42 -7.97
CA SER A 226 -6.98 -10.62 -8.09
C SER A 226 -6.86 -9.31 -7.32
N ASP A 227 -6.37 -9.37 -6.08
CA ASP A 227 -6.11 -8.21 -5.22
C ASP A 227 -5.00 -8.53 -4.21
N VAL A 228 -3.78 -8.03 -4.50
CA VAL A 228 -2.63 -8.19 -3.60
C VAL A 228 -2.73 -7.32 -2.35
N PHE A 229 -3.40 -6.17 -2.44
CA PHE A 229 -3.54 -5.24 -1.32
C PHE A 229 -4.52 -5.78 -0.28
N TYR A 230 -5.56 -6.48 -0.70
CA TYR A 230 -6.44 -7.26 0.18
C TYR A 230 -5.66 -8.30 1.02
N ILE A 231 -4.75 -9.04 0.39
CA ILE A 231 -3.90 -10.03 1.07
C ILE A 231 -2.87 -9.36 1.99
N MET A 232 -2.17 -8.32 1.51
CA MET A 232 -1.13 -7.59 2.26
C MET A 232 -1.67 -6.81 3.46
N SER A 233 -2.85 -6.20 3.34
CA SER A 233 -3.50 -5.46 4.44
C SER A 233 -4.12 -6.37 5.50
N GLY A 234 -4.28 -7.66 5.20
CA GLY A 234 -4.86 -8.64 6.13
C GLY A 234 -6.34 -8.47 6.38
N MET A 235 -7.11 -7.88 5.47
CA MET A 235 -8.57 -7.72 5.63
C MET A 235 -9.31 -9.05 5.85
N TRP A 236 -8.74 -10.14 5.35
CA TRP A 236 -9.17 -11.54 5.54
C TRP A 236 -8.86 -12.12 6.93
N LYS A 237 -8.24 -11.36 7.84
CA LYS A 237 -7.87 -11.81 9.19
C LYS A 237 -8.60 -11.02 10.28
N THR A 238 -8.80 -11.66 11.43
CA THR A 238 -9.34 -10.98 12.61
C THR A 238 -8.40 -9.88 13.09
N ALA A 239 -8.94 -8.81 13.70
CA ALA A 239 -8.14 -7.65 14.12
C ALA A 239 -6.95 -8.04 15.01
N ALA A 240 -7.12 -9.02 15.91
CA ALA A 240 -6.04 -9.55 16.75
C ALA A 240 -4.92 -10.25 15.95
N GLU A 241 -5.25 -10.98 14.88
CA GLU A 241 -4.25 -11.62 14.00
C GLU A 241 -3.49 -10.59 13.15
N ARG A 242 -4.11 -9.45 12.81
CA ARG A 242 -3.52 -8.42 11.94
C ARG A 242 -2.34 -7.68 12.58
N PHE A 243 -2.26 -7.61 13.91
CA PHE A 243 -1.10 -7.03 14.62
C PHE A 243 0.20 -7.80 14.39
N PHE A 244 0.14 -9.07 14.00
CA PHE A 244 1.31 -9.93 13.76
C PHE A 244 1.56 -10.18 12.26
N LEU A 245 1.00 -9.32 11.39
CA LEU A 245 1.07 -9.46 9.95
C LEU A 245 2.32 -8.78 9.37
N TRP A 246 3.05 -9.53 8.56
CA TRP A 246 4.21 -9.09 7.77
C TRP A 246 4.06 -9.71 6.37
N ILE A 247 4.09 -8.91 5.30
CA ILE A 247 3.93 -9.35 3.89
C ILE A 247 2.86 -10.47 3.76
N GLY A 248 1.62 -10.13 4.14
CA GLY A 248 0.45 -11.01 4.01
C GLY A 248 0.44 -12.29 4.85
N GLY A 249 1.23 -12.41 5.93
CA GLY A 249 1.17 -13.57 6.84
C GLY A 249 1.99 -13.36 8.13
N PHE A 250 2.30 -14.42 8.86
CA PHE A 250 3.19 -14.35 10.04
C PHE A 250 4.66 -14.18 9.63
N ARG A 251 5.54 -13.72 10.53
CA ARG A 251 7.00 -13.85 10.39
C ARG A 251 7.45 -15.25 10.83
N PRO A 252 8.10 -16.06 9.97
CA PRO A 252 8.64 -17.36 10.36
C PRO A 252 9.56 -17.29 11.58
N SER A 253 10.48 -16.31 11.66
CA SER A 253 11.43 -16.13 12.76
C SER A 253 10.73 -15.99 14.13
N GLU A 254 9.76 -15.07 14.24
CA GLU A 254 8.97 -14.87 15.46
C GLU A 254 8.01 -16.04 15.73
N LEU A 255 7.52 -16.75 14.69
CA LEU A 255 6.74 -17.97 14.92
C LEU A 255 7.60 -19.10 15.52
N LEU A 256 8.81 -19.34 14.99
CA LEU A 256 9.74 -20.33 15.50
C LEU A 256 10.09 -20.04 16.97
N LYS A 257 10.29 -18.76 17.31
CA LYS A 257 10.52 -18.25 18.68
C LYS A 257 9.35 -18.53 19.63
N VAL A 258 8.11 -18.37 19.19
CA VAL A 258 6.89 -18.66 19.97
C VAL A 258 6.65 -20.17 20.13
N LEU A 259 6.99 -20.95 19.10
CA LEU A 259 6.80 -22.41 19.11
C LEU A 259 7.89 -23.15 19.89
N LEU A 260 9.14 -22.68 19.89
CA LEU A 260 10.29 -23.37 20.49
C LEU A 260 10.03 -23.87 21.95
N PRO A 261 9.48 -23.05 22.89
CA PRO A 261 9.18 -23.51 24.25
C PRO A 261 8.01 -24.50 24.38
N GLN A 262 7.29 -24.79 23.29
CA GLN A 262 6.18 -25.75 23.25
C GLN A 262 6.60 -27.14 22.71
N LEU A 263 7.86 -27.28 22.30
CA LEU A 263 8.37 -28.50 21.66
C LEU A 263 9.10 -29.46 22.61
N ASP A 264 9.25 -29.08 23.89
CA ASP A 264 10.05 -29.81 24.85
C ASP A 264 9.59 -31.28 25.05
N PRO A 265 10.54 -32.21 25.29
CA PRO A 265 11.99 -32.01 25.27
C PRO A 265 12.56 -31.97 23.83
N LEU A 266 13.51 -31.07 23.58
CA LEU A 266 14.39 -31.08 22.41
C LEU A 266 15.81 -31.55 22.78
N THR A 267 16.58 -32.08 21.81
CA THR A 267 18.03 -32.28 22.00
C THR A 267 18.80 -30.99 21.72
N GLU A 268 20.01 -30.85 22.26
CA GLU A 268 20.89 -29.69 21.99
C GLU A 268 21.12 -29.46 20.49
N GLN A 269 21.30 -30.55 19.73
CA GLN A 269 21.43 -30.49 18.26
C GLN A 269 20.14 -29.99 17.58
N GLN A 270 18.96 -30.37 18.06
CA GLN A 270 17.69 -29.85 17.56
C GLN A 270 17.54 -28.37 17.89
N VAL A 271 17.84 -27.96 19.13
CA VAL A 271 17.79 -26.54 19.55
C VAL A 271 18.68 -25.68 18.67
N LEU A 272 19.96 -26.07 18.48
CA LEU A 272 20.89 -25.36 17.60
C LEU A 272 20.38 -25.29 16.15
N ALA A 273 19.79 -26.37 15.63
CA ALA A 273 19.20 -26.39 14.30
C ALA A 273 17.98 -25.46 14.17
N VAL A 274 17.11 -25.36 15.19
CA VAL A 274 15.99 -24.41 15.20
C VAL A 274 16.48 -22.96 15.32
N CYS A 275 17.49 -22.67 16.13
CA CYS A 275 18.09 -21.33 16.19
C CYS A 275 18.70 -20.91 14.85
N ASN A 276 19.42 -21.81 14.17
CA ASN A 276 19.96 -21.56 12.83
C ASN A 276 18.83 -21.35 11.78
N LEU A 277 17.74 -22.10 11.87
CA LEU A 277 16.55 -21.91 11.02
C LEU A 277 15.87 -20.56 11.31
N GLN A 278 15.80 -20.14 12.56
CA GLN A 278 15.26 -18.85 12.97
C GLN A 278 16.11 -17.68 12.44
N GLN A 279 17.43 -17.75 12.59
CA GLN A 279 18.37 -16.71 12.13
C GLN A 279 18.34 -16.57 10.60
N SER A 280 18.39 -17.68 9.87
CA SER A 280 18.30 -17.67 8.40
C SER A 280 16.92 -17.22 7.89
N SER A 281 15.84 -17.55 8.61
CA SER A 281 14.51 -16.99 8.31
C SER A 281 14.48 -15.47 8.50
N ALA A 282 15.02 -14.95 9.61
CA ALA A 282 15.08 -13.51 9.88
C ALA A 282 15.87 -12.75 8.80
N GLN A 283 17.02 -13.28 8.35
CA GLN A 283 17.80 -12.68 7.26
C GLN A 283 17.02 -12.62 5.94
N ALA A 284 16.23 -13.65 5.62
CA ALA A 284 15.35 -13.65 4.45
C ALA A 284 14.14 -12.71 4.62
N GLU A 285 13.59 -12.59 5.83
CA GLU A 285 12.52 -11.64 6.16
C GLU A 285 12.99 -10.19 6.01
N ASP A 286 14.21 -9.86 6.47
CA ASP A 286 14.79 -8.52 6.32
C ASP A 286 15.06 -8.19 4.85
N ALA A 287 15.62 -9.12 4.07
CA ALA A 287 15.85 -8.94 2.64
C ALA A 287 14.54 -8.71 1.86
N LEU A 288 13.49 -9.49 2.17
CA LEU A 288 12.16 -9.31 1.57
C LEU A 288 11.48 -8.00 2.02
N SER A 289 11.72 -7.56 3.26
CA SER A 289 11.22 -6.27 3.77
C SER A 289 11.88 -5.10 3.04
N GLN A 290 13.21 -5.07 2.95
CA GLN A 290 13.95 -4.03 2.23
C GLN A 290 13.57 -3.97 0.74
N GLY A 291 13.34 -5.13 0.11
CA GLY A 291 12.84 -5.21 -1.27
C GLY A 291 11.43 -4.65 -1.43
N MET A 292 10.53 -4.94 -0.48
CA MET A 292 9.18 -4.41 -0.41
C MET A 292 9.17 -2.88 -0.20
N ASP A 293 9.96 -2.36 0.73
CA ASP A 293 10.05 -0.94 1.04
C ASP A 293 10.56 -0.15 -0.17
N LYS A 294 11.58 -0.68 -0.86
CA LYS A 294 12.09 -0.11 -2.11
C LYS A 294 11.04 -0.15 -3.24
N LEU A 295 10.22 -1.19 -3.32
CA LEU A 295 9.12 -1.26 -4.30
C LEU A 295 8.05 -0.19 -4.00
N GLN A 296 7.69 0.01 -2.72
CA GLN A 296 6.76 1.05 -2.30
C GLN A 296 7.30 2.46 -2.56
N GLN A 297 8.59 2.71 -2.26
CA GLN A 297 9.25 3.96 -2.61
C GLN A 297 9.20 4.22 -4.13
N THR A 298 9.58 3.23 -4.94
CA THR A 298 9.56 3.38 -6.41
C THR A 298 8.15 3.61 -6.97
N LEU A 299 7.11 3.06 -6.32
CA LEU A 299 5.71 3.33 -6.67
C LEU A 299 5.34 4.80 -6.34
N ALA A 300 5.67 5.27 -5.15
CA ALA A 300 5.39 6.64 -4.72
C ALA A 300 6.13 7.69 -5.57
N GLU A 301 7.38 7.43 -5.94
CA GLU A 301 8.18 8.29 -6.82
C GLU A 301 7.58 8.39 -8.23
N SER A 302 7.04 7.30 -8.80
CA SER A 302 6.31 7.35 -10.07
C SER A 302 5.06 8.23 -9.94
N LEU A 303 4.21 7.94 -8.95
CA LEU A 303 2.96 8.67 -8.73
C LEU A 303 3.17 10.17 -8.48
N ALA A 304 4.27 10.56 -7.82
CA ALA A 304 4.66 11.95 -7.61
C ALA A 304 5.18 12.61 -8.90
N SER A 305 5.95 11.89 -9.72
CA SER A 305 6.49 12.39 -10.99
C SER A 305 5.40 12.61 -12.04
N ASP A 306 4.45 11.68 -12.14
CA ASP A 306 3.35 11.69 -13.10
C ASP A 306 2.36 12.85 -12.87
N ALA A 307 2.33 13.46 -11.67
CA ALA A 307 1.43 14.55 -11.31
C ALA A 307 1.69 15.89 -12.05
N SER A 308 2.81 16.02 -12.78
CA SER A 308 3.28 17.29 -13.34
C SER A 308 3.32 17.38 -14.88
N GLY A 309 2.85 16.37 -15.64
CA GLY A 309 3.11 16.32 -17.09
C GLY A 309 2.08 15.64 -18.01
N SER A 310 1.43 16.46 -18.85
CA SER A 310 0.85 16.10 -20.17
C SER A 310 -0.32 15.10 -20.25
N ASN A 311 -1.52 15.61 -20.55
CA ASN A 311 -2.73 14.84 -20.84
C ASN A 311 -2.69 14.16 -22.22
N GLY A 312 -1.93 13.06 -22.36
CA GLY A 312 -1.85 12.27 -23.59
C GLY A 312 -2.23 10.79 -23.39
N VAL A 313 -3.03 10.22 -24.29
CA VAL A 313 -3.47 8.80 -24.21
C VAL A 313 -2.29 7.82 -24.23
N ALA A 314 -1.23 8.14 -24.97
CA ALA A 314 0.00 7.35 -24.98
C ALA A 314 0.74 7.34 -23.63
N ASN A 315 0.66 8.44 -22.86
CA ASN A 315 1.25 8.57 -21.53
C ASN A 315 0.53 7.62 -20.54
N TYR A 316 -0.80 7.63 -20.55
CA TYR A 316 -1.64 6.73 -19.76
C TYR A 316 -1.36 5.24 -20.01
N MET A 317 -1.11 4.85 -21.27
CA MET A 317 -0.76 3.45 -21.59
C MET A 317 0.58 3.04 -20.97
N GLY A 318 1.59 3.91 -21.03
CA GLY A 318 2.89 3.67 -20.37
C GLY A 318 2.77 3.60 -18.84
N GLN A 319 2.01 4.53 -18.25
CA GLN A 319 1.70 4.55 -16.81
C GLN A 319 0.99 3.26 -16.37
N MET A 320 0.01 2.78 -17.13
CA MET A 320 -0.71 1.54 -16.81
C MET A 320 0.17 0.29 -16.93
N VAL A 321 1.06 0.22 -17.93
CA VAL A 321 2.04 -0.88 -18.03
C VAL A 321 3.02 -0.88 -16.84
N ASN A 322 3.53 0.30 -16.46
CA ASN A 322 4.38 0.45 -15.27
C ASN A 322 3.62 0.01 -13.99
N ALA A 323 2.41 0.52 -13.78
CA ALA A 323 1.58 0.18 -12.62
C ALA A 323 1.27 -1.33 -12.52
N MET A 324 0.96 -1.99 -13.65
CA MET A 324 0.78 -3.45 -13.68
C MET A 324 2.07 -4.20 -13.33
N GLY A 325 3.22 -3.75 -13.82
CA GLY A 325 4.53 -4.31 -13.44
C GLY A 325 4.85 -4.12 -11.94
N LYS A 326 4.42 -3.01 -11.32
CA LYS A 326 4.51 -2.84 -9.85
C LYS A 326 3.56 -3.79 -9.12
N LEU A 327 2.32 -3.96 -9.60
CA LEU A 327 1.34 -4.88 -9.01
C LEU A 327 1.85 -6.33 -9.06
N GLU A 328 2.40 -6.77 -10.18
CA GLU A 328 3.03 -8.08 -10.33
C GLU A 328 4.23 -8.24 -9.37
N ALA A 329 5.06 -7.21 -9.20
CA ALA A 329 6.14 -7.23 -8.22
C ALA A 329 5.63 -7.39 -6.77
N PHE A 330 4.54 -6.72 -6.38
CA PHE A 330 3.91 -6.94 -5.06
C PHE A 330 3.43 -8.39 -4.89
N VAL A 331 2.77 -8.96 -5.92
CA VAL A 331 2.33 -10.37 -5.92
C VAL A 331 3.52 -11.31 -5.75
N ASN A 332 4.63 -11.04 -6.44
CA ASN A 332 5.85 -11.83 -6.34
C ASN A 332 6.52 -11.73 -4.96
N PHE A 333 6.46 -10.59 -4.26
CA PHE A 333 6.91 -10.50 -2.86
C PHE A 333 6.00 -11.28 -1.90
N VAL A 334 4.68 -11.23 -2.07
CA VAL A 334 3.74 -12.02 -1.24
C VAL A 334 3.98 -13.52 -1.42
N ASN A 335 4.15 -13.98 -2.67
CA ASN A 335 4.47 -15.37 -2.97
C ASN A 335 5.83 -15.79 -2.39
N GLN A 336 6.86 -14.93 -2.43
CA GLN A 336 8.15 -15.21 -1.80
C GLN A 336 8.06 -15.32 -0.27
N ALA A 337 7.29 -14.44 0.38
CA ALA A 337 7.07 -14.51 1.82
C ALA A 337 6.30 -15.77 2.25
N ASP A 338 5.33 -16.23 1.44
CA ASP A 338 4.65 -17.51 1.67
C ASP A 338 5.53 -18.73 1.39
N ASN A 339 6.36 -18.69 0.35
CA ASN A 339 7.37 -19.73 0.10
C ASN A 339 8.35 -19.85 1.28
N LEU A 340 8.77 -18.73 1.88
CA LEU A 340 9.62 -18.74 3.08
C LEU A 340 8.90 -19.38 4.29
N ARG A 341 7.60 -19.14 4.47
CA ARG A 341 6.79 -19.80 5.50
C ARG A 341 6.70 -21.31 5.29
N GLN A 342 6.39 -21.74 4.06
CA GLN A 342 6.32 -23.16 3.71
C GLN A 342 7.68 -23.84 3.92
N GLN A 343 8.77 -23.20 3.49
CA GLN A 343 10.14 -23.70 3.73
C GLN A 343 10.46 -23.80 5.22
N ALA A 344 10.17 -22.77 6.03
CA ALA A 344 10.40 -22.82 7.48
C ALA A 344 9.65 -23.97 8.15
N LEU A 345 8.35 -24.16 7.84
CA LEU A 345 7.57 -25.30 8.35
C LEU A 345 8.16 -26.65 7.91
N GLN A 346 8.58 -26.78 6.66
CA GLN A 346 9.16 -28.02 6.11
C GLN A 346 10.58 -28.32 6.63
N GLN A 347 11.39 -27.30 6.96
CA GLN A 347 12.68 -27.53 7.63
C GLN A 347 12.48 -27.85 9.11
N MET A 348 11.52 -27.21 9.78
CA MET A 348 11.13 -27.54 11.16
C MET A 348 10.71 -29.01 11.28
N TYR A 349 9.90 -29.52 10.34
CA TYR A 349 9.52 -30.93 10.29
C TYR A 349 10.71 -31.90 10.14
N LYS A 350 11.77 -31.51 9.43
CA LYS A 350 12.99 -32.33 9.26
C LYS A 350 13.91 -32.32 10.49
N ILE A 351 13.88 -31.26 11.28
CA ILE A 351 14.65 -31.14 12.53
C ILE A 351 13.97 -31.95 13.65
N LEU A 352 12.64 -32.00 13.65
CA LEU A 352 11.83 -32.57 14.72
C LEU A 352 11.49 -34.05 14.49
N THR A 353 11.34 -34.80 15.59
CA THR A 353 10.65 -36.10 15.57
C THR A 353 9.16 -35.89 15.29
N VAL A 354 8.45 -36.93 14.82
CA VAL A 354 7.00 -36.86 14.53
C VAL A 354 6.20 -36.36 15.74
N ARG A 355 6.55 -36.80 16.96
CA ARG A 355 5.88 -36.37 18.21
C ARG A 355 6.16 -34.92 18.58
N GLN A 356 7.36 -34.40 18.32
CA GLN A 356 7.67 -32.97 18.48
C GLN A 356 6.97 -32.13 17.40
N ALA A 357 6.99 -32.56 16.14
CA ALA A 357 6.31 -31.87 15.03
C ALA A 357 4.79 -31.77 15.25
N ALA A 358 4.16 -32.82 15.78
CA ALA A 358 2.75 -32.80 16.19
C ALA A 358 2.49 -31.79 17.31
N ARG A 359 3.34 -31.70 18.34
CA ARG A 359 3.23 -30.65 19.38
C ARG A 359 3.37 -29.25 18.78
N GLY A 360 4.28 -29.06 17.83
CA GLY A 360 4.46 -27.80 17.11
C GLY A 360 3.24 -27.37 16.31
N LEU A 361 2.63 -28.28 15.54
CA LEU A 361 1.40 -28.00 14.78
C LEU A 361 0.19 -27.77 15.70
N LEU A 362 0.09 -28.48 16.84
CA LEU A 362 -0.93 -28.23 17.85
C LEU A 362 -0.76 -26.83 18.49
N ALA A 363 0.46 -26.48 18.89
CA ALA A 363 0.78 -25.17 19.46
C ALA A 363 0.52 -24.01 18.47
N LEU A 364 0.83 -24.22 17.19
CA LEU A 364 0.52 -23.28 16.10
C LEU A 364 -1.00 -23.11 15.92
N GLY A 365 -1.75 -24.21 15.88
CA GLY A 365 -3.21 -24.19 15.81
C GLY A 365 -3.83 -23.43 16.98
N ASP A 366 -3.41 -23.75 18.21
CA ASP A 366 -3.90 -23.10 19.43
C ASP A 366 -3.50 -21.63 19.52
N TYR A 367 -2.32 -21.24 19.05
CA TYR A 367 -1.91 -19.84 18.95
C TYR A 367 -2.85 -19.05 18.02
N CYS A 368 -3.10 -19.55 16.81
CA CYS A 368 -4.05 -18.93 15.88
C CYS A 368 -5.48 -18.92 16.40
N GLN A 369 -5.95 -19.98 17.05
CA GLN A 369 -7.29 -20.05 17.63
C GLN A 369 -7.46 -19.04 18.77
N ARG A 370 -6.45 -18.88 19.65
CA ARG A 370 -6.44 -17.89 20.74
C ARG A 370 -6.53 -16.45 20.22
N LEU A 371 -5.81 -16.12 19.14
CA LEU A 371 -5.91 -14.78 18.53
C LEU A 371 -7.34 -14.49 18.01
N ARG A 372 -7.95 -15.43 17.29
CA ARG A 372 -9.34 -15.27 16.79
C ARG A 372 -10.36 -15.15 17.93
N ALA A 373 -10.23 -15.98 18.97
CA ALA A 373 -11.07 -15.91 20.16
C ALA A 373 -10.93 -14.56 20.88
N LEU A 374 -9.71 -14.05 21.03
CA LEU A 374 -9.43 -12.75 21.63
C LEU A 374 -10.02 -11.59 20.81
N SER A 375 -9.97 -11.65 19.47
CA SER A 375 -10.67 -10.68 18.62
C SER A 375 -12.20 -10.75 18.76
N SER A 376 -12.75 -11.95 18.96
CA SER A 376 -14.19 -12.16 19.18
C SER A 376 -14.63 -11.61 20.54
N LEU A 377 -13.81 -11.74 21.58
CA LEU A 377 -14.05 -11.14 22.90
C LEU A 377 -13.96 -9.61 22.89
N TRP A 378 -13.14 -9.01 22.03
CA TRP A 378 -13.10 -7.55 21.84
C TRP A 378 -14.31 -7.02 21.07
N THR A 379 -14.76 -7.70 20.03
CA THR A 379 -15.97 -7.28 19.26
C THR A 379 -17.27 -7.48 20.05
N ALA A 380 -17.33 -8.51 20.91
CA ALA A 380 -18.47 -8.75 21.79
C ALA A 380 -18.51 -7.84 23.05
N ARG A 381 -17.53 -6.95 23.26
CA ARG A 381 -17.53 -6.03 24.41
C ARG A 381 -18.70 -5.03 24.30
N PRO A 382 -19.56 -4.91 25.34
CA PRO A 382 -20.57 -3.86 25.38
C PRO A 382 -19.92 -2.48 25.23
N ARG A 383 -20.43 -1.65 24.31
CA ARG A 383 -20.08 -0.24 24.22
C ARG A 383 -21.01 0.53 25.15
N GLU A 384 -20.44 1.32 26.05
CA GLU A 384 -21.22 2.27 26.83
C GLU A 384 -21.85 3.31 25.87
N PRO A 385 -23.09 3.76 26.13
CA PRO A 385 -23.70 4.84 25.36
C PRO A 385 -22.93 6.15 25.60
N ALA A 386 -22.67 6.88 24.52
CA ALA A 386 -21.97 8.17 24.51
C ALA A 386 -22.92 9.37 24.77
#